data_AF-A0A1F6TY16-F1
#
_entry.id   AF-A0A1F6TY16-F1
#
_cell.length_a   1.000
_cell.length_b   1.000
_cell.length_c   1.000
_cell.angle_alpha   90.00
_cell.angle_beta   90.00
_cell.angle_gamma   90.00
#
_symmetry.space_group_name_H-M   'P 1'
#
loop_
_entity.id
_entity.type
_entity.pdbx_description
1 polymer ?
#
loop_
_entity_poly.entity_id
_entity_poly.type
_entity_poly.pdbx_seq_one_letter_code
_entity_poly.pdbx_strand_id
1 'polypeptide(L)'
;MSLTINKDWAGWKKITGLSMGATAKILERPADTKRALALLSRKFKDMKGLSAEDLAATAFVRVQPKVVSMLDYRRGFGWTKLVKV
;
A
#
# COMPACT_ATOMS: atom_id res chain seq x y z
N MET A 1 -11.26 -4.10 5.11
CA MET A 1 -10.74 -2.93 4.36
C MET A 1 -10.44 -3.35 2.94
N SER A 2 -10.65 -2.48 1.95
CA SER A 2 -10.19 -2.66 0.58
C SER A 2 -9.11 -1.64 0.24
N LEU A 3 -8.16 -2.01 -0.62
CA LEU A 3 -7.19 -1.06 -1.19
C LEU A 3 -6.85 -1.43 -2.63
N THR A 4 -6.42 -0.43 -3.39
CA THR A 4 -5.95 -0.59 -4.76
C THR A 4 -4.56 0.04 -4.89
N ILE A 5 -3.63 -0.69 -5.51
CA ILE A 5 -2.30 -0.20 -5.89
C ILE A 5 -2.26 -0.14 -7.41
N ASN A 6 -1.99 1.03 -7.96
CA ASN A 6 -1.84 1.23 -9.39
C ASN A 6 -0.70 2.22 -9.66
N LYS A 7 -0.34 2.39 -10.93
CA LYS A 7 0.53 3.47 -11.41
C LYS A 7 -0.30 4.43 -12.24
N ASP A 8 0.27 5.61 -12.47
CA ASP A 8 -0.24 6.50 -13.50
C ASP A 8 0.15 5.95 -14.87
N TRP A 9 -0.84 5.56 -15.67
CA TRP A 9 -0.63 4.93 -16.97
C TRP A 9 -1.08 5.86 -18.07
N ALA A 10 -0.16 6.20 -18.98
CA ALA A 10 -0.47 7.03 -20.16
C ALA A 10 -1.38 6.34 -21.20
N GLY A 11 -1.72 5.05 -21.03
CA GLY A 11 -2.56 4.31 -21.99
C GLY A 11 -3.16 3.04 -21.42
N TRP A 12 -4.46 2.84 -21.70
CA TRP A 12 -5.28 1.83 -21.03
C TRP A 12 -4.79 0.38 -21.25
N LYS A 13 -4.27 0.06 -22.43
CA LYS A 13 -3.79 -1.30 -22.77
C LYS A 13 -2.63 -1.80 -21.88
N LYS A 14 -1.98 -0.91 -21.13
CA LYS A 14 -0.84 -1.24 -20.25
C LYS A 14 -1.20 -1.25 -18.77
N ILE A 15 -2.47 -1.00 -18.42
CA ILE A 15 -2.89 -0.92 -17.02
C ILE A 15 -2.57 -2.24 -16.33
N THR A 16 -1.79 -2.14 -15.26
CA THR A 16 -1.60 -3.21 -14.28
C THR A 16 -1.90 -2.67 -12.91
N GLY A 17 -2.56 -3.46 -12.08
CA GLY A 17 -2.97 -3.01 -10.75
C GLY A 17 -3.24 -4.19 -9.83
N LEU A 18 -3.25 -3.90 -8.53
CA LEU A 18 -3.63 -4.84 -7.49
C LEU A 18 -4.82 -4.27 -6.75
N SER A 19 -5.90 -5.03 -6.62
CA SER A 19 -6.98 -4.76 -5.68
C SER A 19 -6.97 -5.86 -4.62
N MET A 20 -7.19 -5.51 -3.35
CA MET A 20 -7.17 -6.54 -2.30
C MET A 20 -8.17 -6.28 -1.18
N GLY A 21 -8.73 -7.40 -0.70
CA GLY A 21 -9.43 -7.48 0.57
C GLY A 21 -8.42 -7.76 1.67
N ALA A 22 -8.41 -6.92 2.70
CA ALA A 22 -7.40 -6.95 3.75
C ALA A 22 -7.98 -6.65 5.14
N THR A 23 -7.27 -7.14 6.15
CA THR A 23 -7.44 -6.72 7.55
C THR A 23 -6.51 -5.56 7.85
N ALA A 24 -6.99 -4.57 8.60
CA ALA A 24 -6.21 -3.41 9.02
C ALA A 24 -6.12 -3.37 10.54
N LYS A 25 -4.95 -3.04 11.07
CA LYS A 25 -4.71 -2.85 12.52
C LYS A 25 -3.80 -1.65 12.73
N ILE A 26 -4.15 -0.79 13.68
CA ILE A 26 -3.29 0.31 14.11
C ILE A 26 -2.06 -0.29 14.81
N LEU A 27 -0.88 0.25 14.53
CA LEU A 27 0.35 -0.09 15.23
C LEU A 27 0.39 0.66 16.55
N GLU A 28 0.15 -0.05 17.65
CA GLU A 28 0.15 0.53 19.00
C GLU A 28 1.54 0.51 19.65
N ARG A 29 2.43 -0.38 19.20
CA ARG A 29 3.76 -0.54 19.79
C ARG A 29 4.73 0.51 19.22
N PRO A 30 5.40 1.32 20.05
CA PRO A 30 6.36 2.32 19.58
C PRO A 30 7.46 1.76 18.67
N ALA A 31 7.92 0.52 18.95
CA ALA A 31 8.93 -0.16 18.14
C ALA A 31 8.46 -0.45 16.71
N ASP A 32 7.19 -0.84 16.53
CA ASP A 32 6.62 -1.14 15.21
C ASP A 32 6.45 0.14 14.40
N THR A 33 5.98 1.22 15.04
CA THR A 33 5.87 2.55 14.44
C THR A 33 7.22 3.11 14.04
N LYS A 34 8.24 3.02 14.91
CA LYS A 34 9.61 3.44 14.59
C LYS A 34 10.18 2.69 13.39
N ARG A 35 9.94 1.38 13.31
CA ARG A 35 10.36 0.56 12.16
C ARG A 35 9.63 0.97 10.89
N ALA A 36 8.32 1.19 10.95
CA ALA A 36 7.52 1.61 9.81
C ALA A 36 7.98 2.97 9.28
N LEU A 37 8.19 3.95 10.17
CA LEU A 37 8.71 5.26 9.83
C LEU A 37 10.10 5.15 9.17
N ALA A 38 11.03 4.38 9.74
CA ALA A 38 12.36 4.20 9.13
C ALA A 38 12.30 3.64 7.69
N LEU A 39 11.39 2.69 7.43
CA LEU A 39 11.18 2.14 6.08
C LEU A 39 10.55 3.17 5.13
N LEU A 40 9.59 3.96 5.62
CA LEU A 40 8.92 5.01 4.85
C LEU A 40 9.88 6.16 4.53
N SER A 41 10.66 6.65 5.50
CA SER A 41 11.66 7.72 5.30
C SER A 41 12.81 7.30 4.38
N ARG A 42 13.10 6.01 4.29
CA ARG A 42 14.05 5.48 3.29
C ARG A 42 13.47 5.53 1.87
N LYS A 43 12.17 5.28 1.72
CA LYS A 43 11.49 5.24 0.41
C LYS A 43 11.03 6.63 -0.06
N PHE A 44 10.52 7.44 0.84
CA PHE A 44 9.95 8.75 0.62
C PHE A 44 10.77 9.77 1.40
N LYS A 45 11.66 10.49 0.71
CA LYS A 45 12.62 11.39 1.37
C LYS A 45 11.92 12.50 2.15
N ASP A 46 10.75 12.94 1.70
CA ASP A 46 9.96 14.02 2.31
C ASP A 46 9.47 13.66 3.72
N MET A 47 9.34 12.37 4.03
CA MET A 47 9.00 11.90 5.39
C MET A 47 10.09 12.23 6.42
N LYS A 48 11.29 12.61 6.00
CA LYS A 48 12.35 13.07 6.93
C LYS A 48 12.08 14.46 7.49
N GLY A 49 11.20 15.24 6.85
CA GLY A 49 10.85 16.60 7.28
C GLY A 49 9.68 16.68 8.25
N LEU A 50 9.08 15.55 8.64
CA LEU A 50 7.95 15.53 9.57
C LEU A 50 8.41 15.93 10.98
N SER A 51 7.65 16.83 11.60
CA SER A 51 7.86 17.25 12.99
C SER A 51 7.45 16.15 13.98
N ALA A 52 7.83 16.31 15.24
CA ALA A 52 7.39 15.39 16.30
C ALA A 52 5.86 15.44 16.46
N GLU A 53 5.27 16.63 16.28
CA GLU A 53 3.84 16.88 16.34
C GLU A 53 3.11 16.17 15.18
N ASP A 54 3.63 16.26 13.95
CA ASP A 54 3.08 15.52 12.80
C ASP A 54 3.08 14.02 13.04
N LEU A 55 4.17 13.50 13.60
CA LEU A 55 4.30 12.08 13.92
C LEU A 55 3.35 11.65 15.04
N ALA A 56 3.14 12.50 16.06
CA ALA A 56 2.19 12.24 17.14
C ALA A 56 0.73 12.23 16.66
N ALA A 57 0.41 13.07 15.65
CA ALA A 57 -0.91 13.10 15.02
C ALA A 57 -1.12 11.99 13.95
N THR A 58 -0.09 11.20 13.64
CA THR A 58 -0.14 10.20 12.56
C THR A 58 -0.32 8.78 13.09
N ALA A 59 -1.38 8.10 12.67
CA ALA A 59 -1.57 6.68 12.93
C ALA A 59 -0.90 5.82 11.84
N PHE A 60 -0.07 4.86 12.27
CA PHE A 60 0.48 3.85 11.36
C PHE A 60 -0.43 2.63 11.34
N VAL A 61 -0.86 2.22 10.15
CA VAL A 61 -1.79 1.11 9.98
C VAL A 61 -1.10 -0.03 9.25
N ARG A 62 -1.01 -1.18 9.92
CA ARG A 62 -0.62 -2.44 9.27
C ARG A 62 -1.79 -2.98 8.48
N VAL A 63 -1.55 -3.18 7.19
CA VAL A 63 -2.50 -3.80 6.28
C VAL A 63 -2.02 -5.19 5.91
N GLN A 64 -2.83 -6.21 6.19
CA GLN A 64 -2.52 -7.60 5.87
C GLN A 64 -3.50 -8.13 4.82
N PRO A 65 -3.03 -8.43 3.59
CA PRO A 65 -3.86 -9.00 2.55
C PRO A 65 -4.47 -10.35 2.96
N LYS A 66 -5.69 -10.61 2.50
CA LYS A 66 -6.36 -11.93 2.60
C LYS A 66 -6.69 -12.49 1.21
N VAL A 67 -7.03 -11.61 0.30
CA VAL A 67 -7.26 -11.92 -1.11
C VAL A 67 -6.77 -10.76 -1.96
N VAL A 68 -6.08 -11.06 -3.05
CA VAL A 68 -5.55 -10.09 -4.01
C VAL A 68 -6.05 -10.45 -5.40
N SER A 69 -6.66 -9.50 -6.09
CA SER A 69 -6.96 -9.56 -7.52
C SER A 69 -5.93 -8.72 -8.28
N MET A 70 -5.18 -9.37 -9.16
CA MET A 70 -4.20 -8.73 -10.03
C MET A 70 -4.80 -8.48 -11.41
N LEU A 71 -4.84 -7.21 -11.81
CA LEU A 71 -5.21 -6.74 -13.14
C LEU A 71 -3.95 -6.65 -14.01
N ASP A 72 -3.99 -7.20 -15.23
CA ASP A 72 -2.90 -7.05 -16.20
C ASP A 72 -3.40 -6.99 -17.65
N TYR A 73 -3.70 -5.79 -18.14
CA TYR A 73 -4.19 -5.59 -19.52
C TYR A 73 -3.14 -5.84 -20.60
N ARG A 74 -1.86 -6.02 -20.24
CA ARG A 74 -0.84 -6.47 -21.19
C ARG A 74 -1.10 -7.90 -21.65
N ARG A 75 -1.94 -8.66 -20.92
CA ARG A 75 -2.36 -10.03 -21.24
C ARG A 75 -3.72 -10.11 -21.93
N GLY A 76 -4.34 -8.96 -22.25
CA GLY A 76 -5.68 -8.86 -22.79
C GLY A 76 -6.60 -8.04 -21.88
N PHE A 77 -7.55 -7.34 -22.48
CA PHE A 77 -8.51 -6.53 -21.72
C PHE A 77 -9.33 -7.42 -20.78
N GLY A 78 -9.53 -6.95 -19.54
CA GLY A 78 -10.25 -7.69 -18.51
C GLY A 78 -9.47 -8.84 -17.87
N TRP A 79 -8.23 -9.12 -18.29
CA TRP A 79 -7.46 -10.20 -17.70
C TRP A 79 -7.17 -9.91 -16.22
N THR A 80 -7.58 -10.85 -15.35
CA THR A 80 -7.34 -10.81 -13.92
C THR A 80 -6.87 -12.15 -13.40
N LYS A 81 -6.11 -12.13 -12.28
CA LYS A 81 -5.74 -13.33 -11.53
C LYS A 81 -5.99 -13.11 -10.05
N LEU A 82 -6.75 -14.02 -9.45
CA LEU A 82 -7.00 -14.04 -8.01
C LEU A 82 -5.92 -14.84 -7.28
N VAL A 83 -5.48 -14.34 -6.12
CA VAL A 83 -4.54 -14.99 -5.21
C VAL A 83 -5.09 -14.89 -3.79
N LYS A 84 -5.12 -16.01 -3.07
CA LYS A 84 -5.41 -16.05 -1.62
C LYS A 84 -4.09 -16.09 -0.85
N VAL A 85 -4.05 -15.40 0.30
CA VAL A 85 -2.85 -15.21 1.14
C VAL A 85 -3.10 -15.77 2.54
#